data_AF-A0A3A4WK20-F1
#
_entry.id   AF-A0A3A4WK20-F1
#
_cell.length_a   1.000
_cell.length_b   1.000
_cell.length_c   1.000
_cell.angle_alpha   90.00
_cell.angle_beta   90.00
_cell.angle_gamma   90.00
#
_symmetry.space_group_name_H-M   'P 1'
#
loop_
_entity.id
_entity.type
_entity.pdbx_description
1 polymer ?
#
loop_
_entity_poly.entity_id
_entity_poly.type
_entity_poly.pdbx_seq_one_letter_code
_entity_poly.pdbx_strand_id
1 'polypeptide(L)'
;MAVDLPLTLLLATVAGLLFPQGGPDMQWSQESVGGMIWLVVGGLIVSPFIETLMMIPILALLRRAIPGEPLIAAASALVWAGLHSLLAPAWGLGVVWGFFVFSMCFIAWRKRSLGNAILMTSTLHLAHNLPSIILLVLFTL
;
A
#
# COMPACT_ATOMS: atom_id res chain seq x y z
N MET A 1 10.12 6.48 -7.26
CA MET A 1 10.04 7.29 -6.03
C MET A 1 9.65 8.74 -6.31
N ALA A 2 10.28 9.46 -7.26
CA ALA A 2 9.86 10.84 -7.56
C ALA A 2 8.53 10.95 -8.36
N VAL A 3 8.13 9.90 -9.09
CA VAL A 3 6.95 9.90 -9.97
C VAL A 3 5.69 9.31 -9.35
N ASP A 4 5.79 8.50 -8.30
CA ASP A 4 4.67 7.84 -7.63
C ASP A 4 4.01 8.72 -6.54
N LEU A 5 4.81 9.57 -5.89
CA LEU A 5 4.34 10.42 -4.80
C LEU A 5 3.28 11.45 -5.24
N PRO A 6 3.42 12.16 -6.38
CA PRO A 6 2.47 13.20 -6.77
C PRO A 6 1.05 12.67 -6.98
N LEU A 7 0.90 11.51 -7.65
CA LEU A 7 -0.42 10.94 -7.92
C LEU A 7 -1.04 10.34 -6.66
N THR A 8 -0.24 9.69 -5.81
CA THR A 8 -0.72 9.20 -4.51
C THR A 8 -1.23 10.35 -3.64
N LEU A 9 -0.47 11.44 -3.55
CA LEU A 9 -0.86 12.64 -2.81
C LEU A 9 -2.11 13.28 -3.39
N LEU A 10 -2.24 13.36 -4.72
CA LEU A 10 -3.44 13.86 -5.38
C LEU A 10 -4.67 13.00 -5.03
N LEU A 11 -4.57 11.69 -5.17
CA LEU A 11 -5.67 10.76 -4.86
C LEU A 11 -6.04 10.81 -3.39
N ALA A 12 -5.06 10.84 -2.49
CA ALA A 12 -5.29 10.97 -1.05
C ALA A 12 -5.94 12.32 -0.69
N THR A 13 -5.53 13.41 -1.32
CA THR A 13 -6.12 14.74 -1.11
C THR A 13 -7.58 14.77 -1.57
N VAL A 14 -7.86 14.28 -2.78
CA VAL A 14 -9.23 14.19 -3.29
C VAL A 14 -10.08 13.28 -2.40
N ALA A 15 -9.55 12.13 -1.99
CA ALA A 15 -10.24 11.22 -1.08
C ALA A 15 -10.56 11.89 0.27
N GLY A 16 -9.63 12.64 0.86
CA GLY A 16 -9.84 13.37 2.11
C GLY A 16 -10.89 14.49 1.99
N LEU A 17 -10.96 15.17 0.83
CA LEU A 17 -11.97 16.19 0.57
C LEU A 17 -13.37 15.59 0.38
N LEU A 18 -13.47 14.45 -0.31
CA LEU A 18 -14.74 13.78 -0.56
C LEU A 18 -15.25 12.99 0.66
N PHE A 19 -14.33 12.47 1.47
CA PHE A 19 -14.63 11.61 2.61
C PHE A 19 -13.79 12.01 3.84
N PRO A 20 -14.14 13.11 4.53
CA PRO A 20 -13.33 13.65 5.64
C PRO A 20 -13.13 12.67 6.81
N GLN A 21 -14.05 11.71 6.97
CA GLN A 21 -13.99 10.64 7.98
C GLN A 21 -13.88 9.24 7.34
N GLY A 22 -13.47 9.18 6.06
CA GLY A 22 -13.42 7.94 5.29
C GLY A 22 -12.12 7.16 5.39
N GLY A 23 -11.16 7.64 6.19
CA GLY A 23 -9.90 6.97 6.47
C GLY A 23 -10.00 5.98 7.64
N PRO A 24 -8.97 5.14 7.84
CA PRO A 24 -8.95 4.21 8.98
C PRO A 24 -8.83 4.96 10.31
N ASP A 25 -9.53 4.46 11.34
CA ASP A 25 -9.40 4.97 12.69
C ASP A 25 -8.03 4.59 13.28
N MET A 26 -7.26 5.61 13.64
CA MET A 26 -5.92 5.50 14.20
C MET A 26 -5.85 6.08 15.61
N GLN A 27 -6.97 6.27 16.30
CA GLN A 27 -6.99 6.85 17.66
C GLN A 27 -6.14 6.04 18.64
N TRP A 28 -6.14 4.70 18.51
CA TRP A 28 -5.30 3.78 19.28
C TRP A 28 -3.79 4.09 19.20
N SER A 29 -3.31 4.71 18.12
CA SER A 29 -1.89 5.04 17.98
C SER A 29 -1.48 6.23 18.85
N GLN A 30 -2.44 7.04 19.30
CA GLN A 30 -2.20 8.24 20.12
C GLN A 30 -2.39 7.98 21.63
N GLU A 31 -3.03 6.88 22.00
CA GLU A 31 -3.36 6.57 23.40
C GLU A 31 -2.14 6.11 24.21
N SER A 32 -1.07 5.64 23.56
CA SER A 32 0.13 5.16 24.24
C SER A 32 1.39 5.19 23.37
N VAL A 33 2.56 5.20 24.02
CA VAL A 33 3.86 5.01 23.35
C VAL A 33 3.90 3.67 22.60
N GLY A 34 3.28 2.63 23.14
CA GLY A 34 3.15 1.33 22.47
C GLY A 34 2.37 1.42 21.16
N GLY A 35 1.27 2.17 21.15
CA GLY A 35 0.49 2.46 19.94
C GLY A 35 1.29 3.20 18.88
N MET A 36 2.05 4.21 19.27
CA MET A 36 2.93 4.95 18.35
C MET A 36 4.05 4.06 17.77
N ILE A 37 4.69 3.22 18.60
CA ILE A 37 5.68 2.24 18.14
C ILE A 37 5.04 1.27 17.14
N TRP A 38 3.81 0.80 17.42
CA TRP A 38 3.10 -0.10 16.52
C TRP A 38 2.70 0.57 15.21
N LEU A 39 2.30 1.85 15.22
CA LEU A 39 2.06 2.61 13.98
C LEU A 39 3.31 2.65 13.10
N VAL A 40 4.47 2.97 13.69
CA VAL A 40 5.74 3.08 12.95
C VAL A 40 6.23 1.71 12.46
N VAL A 41 6.38 0.73 13.35
CA VAL A 41 6.89 -0.60 13.01
C VAL A 41 5.89 -1.37 12.14
N GLY A 42 4.61 -1.29 12.50
CA GLY A 42 3.51 -1.90 11.77
C GLY A 42 3.37 -1.33 10.37
N GLY A 43 3.31 0.00 10.24
CA GLY A 43 3.12 0.67 8.95
C GLY A 43 4.33 0.64 8.02
N LEU A 44 5.56 0.59 8.56
CA LEU A 44 6.79 0.62 7.76
C LEU A 44 7.39 -0.76 7.51
N ILE A 45 7.24 -1.71 8.42
CA ILE A 45 7.95 -3.00 8.33
C ILE A 45 6.96 -4.14 8.18
N VAL A 46 6.02 -4.27 9.12
CA VAL A 46 5.13 -5.43 9.16
C VAL A 46 4.17 -5.43 7.98
N SER A 47 3.44 -4.33 7.76
CA SER A 47 2.45 -4.22 6.67
C SER A 47 3.11 -4.40 5.30
N PRO A 48 4.18 -3.66 4.95
CA PRO A 48 4.80 -3.80 3.63
C PRO A 48 5.26 -5.22 3.32
N PHE A 49 5.79 -5.93 4.32
CA PHE A 49 6.24 -7.31 4.15
C PHE A 49 5.08 -8.29 4.01
N ILE A 50 4.08 -8.22 4.91
CA ILE A 50 2.92 -9.13 4.89
C ILE A 50 2.09 -8.93 3.62
N GLU A 51 1.85 -7.69 3.23
CA GLU A 51 1.09 -7.36 2.01
C GLU A 51 1.83 -7.84 0.76
N THR A 52 3.16 -7.67 0.71
CA THR A 52 3.98 -8.21 -0.38
C THR A 52 3.91 -9.74 -0.46
N LEU A 53 3.86 -10.45 0.67
CA LEU A 53 3.66 -11.90 0.67
C LEU A 53 2.27 -12.28 0.17
N MET A 54 1.23 -11.53 0.56
CA MET A 54 -0.14 -11.74 0.10
C MET A 54 -0.33 -11.45 -1.40
N MET A 55 0.53 -10.63 -2.01
CA MET A 55 0.53 -10.44 -3.46
C MET A 55 0.87 -11.72 -4.23
N ILE A 56 1.58 -12.69 -3.62
CA ILE A 56 1.95 -13.95 -4.28
C ILE A 56 0.71 -14.71 -4.76
N PRO A 57 -0.24 -15.12 -3.89
CA PRO A 57 -1.45 -15.82 -4.32
C PRO A 57 -2.37 -14.95 -5.19
N ILE A 58 -2.49 -13.65 -4.91
CA ILE A 58 -3.33 -12.72 -5.70
C ILE A 58 -2.85 -12.67 -7.15
N LEU A 59 -1.57 -12.36 -7.36
CA LEU A 59 -1.00 -12.27 -8.71
C LEU A 59 -0.96 -13.63 -9.41
N ALA A 60 -0.75 -14.72 -8.67
CA ALA A 60 -0.80 -16.07 -9.23
C ALA A 60 -2.20 -16.44 -9.75
N LEU A 61 -3.26 -16.03 -9.04
CA LEU A 61 -4.64 -16.24 -9.47
C LEU A 61 -5.00 -15.37 -10.67
N LEU A 62 -4.69 -14.06 -10.62
CA LEU A 62 -5.02 -13.11 -11.69
C LEU A 62 -4.34 -13.48 -13.02
N ARG A 63 -3.10 -13.98 -12.98
CA ARG A 63 -2.36 -14.47 -14.15
C ARG A 63 -3.06 -15.60 -14.91
N ARG A 64 -4.02 -16.31 -14.29
CA ARG A 64 -4.77 -17.37 -14.96
C ARG A 64 -5.86 -16.85 -15.88
N ALA A 65 -6.34 -15.63 -15.66
CA ALA A 65 -7.49 -15.06 -16.38
C ALA A 65 -7.14 -13.80 -17.18
N ILE A 66 -6.09 -13.08 -16.80
CA ILE A 66 -5.78 -11.76 -17.34
C ILE A 66 -4.48 -11.80 -18.16
N PRO A 67 -4.51 -11.39 -19.44
CA PRO A 67 -3.32 -11.29 -20.26
C PRO A 67 -2.56 -9.98 -19.97
N GLY A 68 -1.23 -10.05 -19.98
CA GLY A 68 -0.36 -8.88 -19.94
C GLY A 68 -0.06 -8.38 -18.51
N GLU A 69 1.22 -8.07 -18.27
CA GLU A 69 1.72 -7.65 -16.96
C GLU A 69 1.07 -6.37 -16.42
N PRO A 70 0.88 -5.29 -17.22
CA PRO A 70 0.23 -4.07 -16.73
C PRO A 70 -1.23 -4.28 -16.31
N LEU A 71 -1.97 -5.11 -17.05
CA LEU A 71 -3.38 -5.38 -16.74
C LEU A 71 -3.52 -6.25 -15.48
N ILE A 72 -2.62 -7.23 -15.29
CA ILE A 72 -2.54 -7.99 -14.03
C ILE A 72 -2.24 -7.06 -12.86
N ALA A 73 -1.30 -6.11 -13.02
CA ALA A 73 -0.96 -5.15 -11.97
C ALA A 73 -2.14 -4.22 -11.64
N ALA A 74 -2.86 -3.74 -12.66
CA ALA A 74 -4.07 -2.92 -12.47
C ALA A 74 -5.18 -3.70 -11.75
N ALA A 75 -5.43 -4.95 -12.14
CA ALA A 75 -6.40 -5.80 -11.46
C ALA A 75 -6.01 -6.09 -10.01
N SER A 76 -4.72 -6.34 -9.74
CA SER A 76 -4.18 -6.50 -8.38
C SER A 76 -4.40 -5.25 -7.54
N ALA A 77 -4.12 -4.07 -8.10
CA ALA A 77 -4.37 -2.79 -7.43
C ALA A 77 -5.84 -2.60 -7.05
N LEU A 78 -6.77 -2.99 -7.93
CA LEU A 78 -8.21 -2.94 -7.64
C LEU A 78 -8.62 -3.93 -6.54
N VAL A 79 -8.03 -5.12 -6.50
CA VAL A 79 -8.25 -6.08 -5.40
C VAL A 79 -7.81 -5.46 -4.08
N TRP A 80 -6.63 -4.86 -4.02
CA TRP A 80 -6.12 -4.20 -2.81
C TRP A 80 -6.95 -2.99 -2.40
N ALA A 81 -7.33 -2.14 -3.35
CA ALA A 81 -8.21 -1.00 -3.11
C ALA A 81 -9.56 -1.47 -2.54
N GLY A 82 -10.13 -2.55 -3.09
CA GLY A 82 -11.35 -3.18 -2.58
C GLY A 82 -11.19 -3.66 -1.14
N LEU A 83 -10.15 -4.46 -0.85
CA LEU A 83 -9.87 -4.96 0.49
C LEU A 83 -9.71 -3.84 1.53
N HIS A 84 -9.02 -2.76 1.19
CA HIS A 84 -8.85 -1.61 2.06
C HIS A 84 -10.15 -0.82 2.26
N SER A 85 -10.96 -0.72 1.19
CA SER A 85 -12.28 -0.08 1.25
C SER A 85 -13.28 -0.82 2.14
N LEU A 86 -13.07 -2.11 2.42
CA LEU A 86 -13.88 -2.88 3.38
C LEU A 86 -13.70 -2.38 4.82
N LEU A 87 -12.52 -1.85 5.16
CA LEU A 87 -12.25 -1.27 6.47
C LEU A 87 -12.61 0.20 6.51
N ALA A 88 -12.26 0.95 5.47
CA ALA A 88 -12.53 2.37 5.38
C ALA A 88 -12.71 2.78 3.89
N PRO A 89 -13.92 3.20 3.45
CA PRO A 89 -14.23 3.34 2.02
C PRO A 89 -13.27 4.21 1.21
N ALA A 90 -12.75 5.29 1.79
CA ALA A 90 -11.84 6.20 1.08
C ALA A 90 -10.40 5.69 1.04
N TRP A 91 -10.05 4.74 1.91
CA TRP A 91 -8.70 4.20 2.02
C TRP A 91 -8.26 3.49 0.74
N GLY A 92 -9.18 2.80 0.06
CA GLY A 92 -8.92 2.17 -1.23
C GLY A 92 -8.41 3.15 -2.29
N LEU A 93 -8.96 4.36 -2.32
CA LEU A 93 -8.54 5.41 -3.27
C LEU A 93 -7.11 5.90 -3.00
N GLY A 94 -6.71 5.95 -1.73
CA GLY A 94 -5.36 6.34 -1.34
C GLY A 94 -4.31 5.29 -1.73
N VAL A 95 -4.64 4.00 -1.60
CA VAL A 95 -3.66 2.91 -1.79
C VAL A 95 -3.59 2.36 -3.21
N VAL A 96 -4.63 2.56 -4.04
CA VAL A 96 -4.74 1.93 -5.36
C VAL A 96 -3.52 2.16 -6.25
N TRP A 97 -2.99 3.38 -6.28
CA TRP A 97 -1.83 3.69 -7.10
C TRP A 97 -0.54 3.05 -6.57
N GLY A 98 -0.34 3.07 -5.25
CA GLY A 98 0.78 2.38 -4.61
C GLY A 98 0.78 0.89 -4.96
N PHE A 99 -0.35 0.20 -4.79
CA PHE A 99 -0.45 -1.22 -5.11
C PHE A 99 -0.30 -1.55 -6.61
N PHE A 100 -0.63 -0.63 -7.52
CA PHE A 100 -0.31 -0.78 -8.94
C PHE A 100 1.21 -0.80 -9.15
N VAL A 101 1.93 0.18 -8.59
CA VAL A 101 3.39 0.29 -8.68
C VAL A 101 4.07 -0.90 -8.01
N PHE A 102 3.59 -1.33 -6.84
CA PHE A 102 4.11 -2.51 -6.14
C PHE A 102 3.89 -3.77 -6.96
N SER A 103 2.72 -3.93 -7.58
CA SER A 103 2.42 -5.08 -8.44
C SER A 103 3.35 -5.13 -9.65
N MET A 104 3.61 -3.99 -10.29
CA MET A 104 4.59 -3.91 -11.39
C MET A 104 6.01 -4.27 -10.93
N CYS A 105 6.45 -3.75 -9.77
CA CYS A 105 7.74 -4.07 -9.17
C CYS A 105 7.86 -5.58 -8.91
N PHE A 106 6.85 -6.17 -8.27
CA PHE A 106 6.81 -7.58 -7.96
C PHE A 106 6.90 -8.43 -9.22
N ILE A 107 6.08 -8.13 -10.24
CA ILE A 107 6.08 -8.86 -11.51
C ILE A 107 7.44 -8.78 -12.19
N ALA A 108 8.06 -7.60 -12.25
CA ALA A 108 9.37 -7.38 -12.88
C ALA A 108 10.48 -8.19 -12.19
N TRP A 109 10.56 -8.12 -10.86
CA TRP A 109 11.60 -8.82 -10.09
C TRP A 109 11.35 -10.32 -9.96
N ARG A 110 10.09 -10.77 -10.07
CA ARG A 110 9.73 -12.20 -10.05
C ARG A 110 10.36 -12.99 -11.21
N LYS A 111 10.69 -12.32 -12.31
CA LYS A 111 11.44 -12.88 -13.45
C LYS A 111 12.86 -13.34 -13.08
N ARG A 112 13.43 -12.79 -12.00
CA ARG A 112 14.76 -13.17 -11.49
C ARG A 112 14.65 -14.24 -10.41
N SER A 113 13.88 -13.98 -9.35
CA SER A 113 13.61 -14.94 -8.29
C SER A 113 12.42 -14.49 -7.44
N LEU A 114 11.82 -15.40 -6.67
CA LEU A 114 10.78 -15.02 -5.70
C LEU A 114 11.33 -14.12 -4.59
N GLY A 115 12.53 -14.43 -4.08
CA GLY A 115 13.19 -13.64 -3.03
C GLY A 115 13.46 -12.20 -3.45
N ASN A 116 13.92 -11.99 -4.70
CA ASN A 116 14.13 -10.64 -5.22
C ASN A 116 12.81 -9.86 -5.36
N ALA A 117 11.72 -10.53 -5.78
CA ALA A 117 10.41 -9.90 -5.85
C ALA A 117 9.92 -9.43 -4.48
N ILE A 118 10.04 -10.28 -3.45
CA ILE A 118 9.65 -9.96 -2.09
C ILE A 118 10.49 -8.79 -1.55
N LEU A 119 11.82 -8.90 -1.64
CA LEU A 119 12.73 -7.90 -1.10
C LEU A 119 12.52 -6.53 -1.77
N MET A 120 12.53 -6.49 -3.10
CA MET A 120 12.45 -5.21 -3.83
C MET A 120 11.08 -4.55 -3.68
N THR A 121 10.01 -5.33 -3.67
CA THR A 121 8.65 -4.80 -3.49
C THR A 121 8.42 -4.32 -2.06
N SER A 122 8.85 -5.10 -1.05
CA SER A 122 8.69 -4.69 0.36
C SER A 122 9.50 -3.42 0.67
N THR A 123 10.72 -3.31 0.14
CA THR A 123 11.54 -2.09 0.30
C THR A 123 10.90 -0.88 -0.39
N LEU A 124 10.37 -1.06 -1.61
CA LEU A 124 9.66 0.00 -2.31
C LEU A 124 8.40 0.43 -1.55
N HIS A 125 7.66 -0.54 -1.00
CA HIS A 125 6.44 -0.29 -0.23
C HIS A 125 6.75 0.42 1.10
N LEU A 126 7.77 0.00 1.84
CA LEU A 126 8.26 0.72 3.01
C LEU A 126 8.62 2.17 2.66
N ALA A 127 9.40 2.37 1.60
CA ALA A 127 9.81 3.70 1.18
C ALA A 127 8.63 4.59 0.76
N HIS A 128 7.58 3.99 0.19
CA HIS A 128 6.35 4.67 -0.18
C HIS A 128 5.50 5.06 1.05
N ASN A 129 5.46 4.22 2.09
CA ASN A 129 4.72 4.51 3.32
C ASN A 129 5.43 5.54 4.21
N LEU A 130 6.76 5.68 4.08
CA LEU A 130 7.58 6.51 4.96
C LEU A 130 7.09 7.97 5.07
N PRO A 131 6.79 8.70 3.97
CA PRO A 131 6.28 10.07 4.08
C PRO A 131 4.95 10.15 4.84
N SER A 132 4.02 9.24 4.56
CA SER A 132 2.71 9.20 5.24
C SER A 132 2.84 8.93 6.73
N ILE A 133 3.71 7.99 7.11
CA ILE A 133 3.97 7.68 8.53
C ILE A 133 4.67 8.85 9.23
N ILE A 134 5.63 9.51 8.58
CA ILE A 134 6.27 10.72 9.14
C ILE A 134 5.23 11.81 9.37
N LEU A 135 4.37 12.09 8.38
CA LEU A 135 3.32 13.10 8.52
C LEU A 135 2.36 12.73 9.64
N LEU A 136 1.90 11.48 9.72
CA LEU A 136 1.04 11.03 10.81
C LEU A 136 1.70 11.28 12.15
N VAL A 137 2.94 10.82 12.36
CA VAL A 137 3.66 11.03 13.63
C VAL A 137 3.77 12.53 13.97
N LEU A 138 4.16 13.38 13.01
CA LEU A 138 4.31 14.82 13.23
C LEU A 138 3.00 15.55 13.57
N PHE A 139 1.86 15.09 13.04
CA PHE A 139 0.54 15.66 13.33
C PHE A 139 -0.18 14.99 14.51
N THR A 140 0.38 13.90 15.07
CA THR A 140 -0.10 13.24 16.28
C THR A 140 0.70 13.56 17.55
N LEU A 141 1.82 14.27 17.42
CA LEU A 141 2.63 14.82 18.53
C LEU A 141 2.20 16.25 18.87
#